data_AF-A0A975DXR7-F1
#
_entry.id   AF-A0A975DXR7-F1
#
_cell.length_a   1.000
_cell.length_b   1.000
_cell.length_c   1.000
_cell.angle_alpha   90.00
_cell.angle_beta   90.00
_cell.angle_gamma   90.00
#
_symmetry.space_group_name_H-M   'P 1'
#
loop_
_entity.id
_entity.type
_entity.pdbx_description
1 polymer ?
#
loop_
_entity_poly.entity_id
_entity_poly.type
_entity_poly.pdbx_seq_one_letter_code
_entity_poly.pdbx_strand_id
1 'polypeptide(L)'
;MSPISSTALSGLNAASLQLQSSAHNIANTQTPGFRRQQVVQSAEPAGGVRAELTQAAAPGEALAEDIVNQMQASTLYRANLQTLRVERDMLGSLLDVQA
;
A
#
# COMPACT_ATOMS: atom_id res chain seq x y z
N MET A 1 17.55 -11.03 3.12
CA MET A 1 16.36 -10.83 2.25
C MET A 1 16.82 -10.06 1.01
N SER A 2 16.29 -10.37 -0.17
CA SER A 2 16.64 -9.66 -1.40
C SER A 2 16.08 -8.23 -1.38
N PRO A 3 16.74 -7.23 -1.97
CA PRO A 3 16.20 -5.86 -2.09
C PRO A 3 14.86 -5.80 -2.86
N ILE A 4 14.58 -6.81 -3.70
CA ILE A 4 13.31 -6.93 -4.43
C ILE A 4 12.17 -7.32 -3.47
N SER A 5 12.39 -8.31 -2.60
CA SER A 5 11.40 -8.71 -1.60
C SER A 5 11.13 -7.61 -0.58
N SER A 6 12.15 -6.87 -0.13
CA SER A 6 11.93 -5.73 0.79
C SER A 6 11.14 -4.59 0.14
N THR A 7 11.40 -4.30 -1.14
CA THR A 7 10.66 -3.28 -1.90
C THR A 7 9.20 -3.69 -2.11
N ALA A 8 8.96 -4.95 -2.50
CA ALA A 8 7.60 -5.44 -2.70
C ALA A 8 6.81 -5.54 -1.37
N LEU A 9 7.44 -5.99 -0.28
CA LEU A 9 6.80 -6.04 1.05
C LEU A 9 6.46 -4.65 1.58
N SER A 10 7.38 -3.70 1.47
CA SER A 10 7.10 -2.32 1.88
C SER A 10 6.00 -1.67 1.04
N GLY A 11 6.00 -1.90 -0.28
CA GLY A 11 4.91 -1.48 -1.18
C GLY A 11 3.56 -2.12 -0.85
N LEU A 12 3.52 -3.40 -0.46
CA LEU A 12 2.30 -4.07 0.02
C LEU A 12 1.76 -3.43 1.30
N ASN A 13 2.64 -3.12 2.25
CA ASN A 13 2.26 -2.46 3.50
C ASN A 13 1.71 -1.05 3.24
N ALA A 14 2.37 -0.29 2.37
CA ALA A 14 1.90 1.04 1.96
C ALA A 14 0.53 0.99 1.26
N ALA A 15 0.34 0.05 0.32
CA ALA A 15 -0.94 -0.15 -0.36
C ALA A 15 -2.06 -0.59 0.61
N SER A 16 -1.74 -1.48 1.56
CA SER A 16 -2.69 -1.89 2.60
C SER A 16 -3.11 -0.73 3.50
N LEU A 17 -2.15 0.12 3.91
CA LEU A 17 -2.43 1.31 4.72
C LEU A 17 -3.28 2.32 3.95
N GLN A 18 -3.01 2.54 2.66
CA GLN A 18 -3.83 3.39 1.80
C GLN A 18 -5.26 2.87 1.69
N LEU A 19 -5.45 1.57 1.48
CA LEU A 19 -6.77 0.94 1.40
C LEU A 19 -7.56 1.13 2.70
N GLN A 20 -6.91 0.89 3.85
CA GLN A 20 -7.51 1.05 5.17
C GLN A 20 -7.87 2.51 5.46
N SER A 21 -6.98 3.45 5.16
CA SER A 21 -7.20 4.90 5.31
C SER A 21 -8.39 5.36 4.47
N SER A 22 -8.46 4.97 3.19
CA SER A 22 -9.59 5.32 2.35
C SER A 22 -10.90 4.68 2.83
N ALA A 23 -10.89 3.42 3.28
CA ALA A 23 -12.08 2.80 3.87
C ALA A 23 -12.55 3.53 5.15
N HIS A 24 -11.60 3.92 6.00
CA HIS A 24 -11.89 4.71 7.20
C HIS A 24 -12.48 6.08 6.85
N ASN A 25 -11.95 6.76 5.83
CA ASN A 25 -12.47 8.05 5.37
C ASN A 25 -13.90 7.92 4.84
N ILE A 26 -14.17 6.93 3.98
CA ILE A 26 -15.50 6.70 3.41
C ILE A 26 -16.53 6.44 4.51
N ALA A 27 -16.18 5.61 5.50
CA ALA A 27 -17.05 5.29 6.63
C ALA A 27 -17.42 6.52 7.48
N ASN A 28 -16.59 7.57 7.47
CA ASN A 28 -16.75 8.78 8.27
C ASN A 28 -17.17 10.02 7.46
N THR A 29 -17.54 9.85 6.18
CA THR A 29 -18.00 10.95 5.29
C THR A 29 -19.09 11.80 5.93
N GLN A 30 -20.08 11.16 6.56
CA GLN A 30 -21.21 11.84 7.21
C GLN A 30 -20.97 12.23 8.67
N THR A 31 -19.73 12.17 9.16
CA THR A 31 -19.38 12.56 10.53
C THR A 31 -19.02 14.05 10.57
N PRO A 32 -19.81 14.91 11.25
CA PRO A 32 -19.52 16.34 11.33
C PRO A 32 -18.15 16.62 11.95
N GLY A 33 -17.36 17.49 11.30
CA GLY A 33 -16.03 17.87 11.78
C GLY A 33 -14.95 16.80 11.59
N PHE A 34 -15.24 15.69 10.90
CA PHE A 34 -14.26 14.65 10.61
C PHE A 34 -13.12 15.19 9.73
N ARG A 35 -11.90 14.79 10.09
CA ARG A 35 -10.68 15.05 9.32
C ARG A 35 -10.20 13.74 8.74
N ARG A 36 -10.11 13.70 7.41
CA ARG A 36 -9.65 12.52 6.67
C ARG A 36 -8.23 12.15 7.05
N GLN A 37 -7.96 10.85 7.04
CA GLN A 37 -6.64 10.28 7.11
C GLN A 37 -5.97 10.38 5.74
N GLN A 38 -4.66 10.63 5.75
CA GLN A 38 -3.80 10.68 4.57
C GLN A 38 -2.62 9.74 4.80
N VAL A 39 -2.16 9.06 3.76
CA VAL A 39 -0.94 8.26 3.84
C VAL A 39 0.17 9.01 3.14
N VAL A 40 1.24 9.27 3.88
CA VAL A 40 2.47 9.86 3.36
C VAL A 40 3.46 8.73 3.13
N GLN A 41 4.03 8.65 1.93
CA GLN A 41 5.06 7.68 1.59
C GLN A 41 6.40 8.39 1.40
N SER A 42 7.45 7.84 1.99
CA SER A 42 8.83 8.28 1.83
C SER A 42 9.70 7.13 1.36
N ALA A 43 10.65 7.41 0.48
CA ALA A 43 11.61 6.40 0.01
C ALA A 43 12.60 6.05 1.13
N GLU A 44 12.87 4.76 1.31
CA GLU A 44 13.88 4.31 2.27
C GLU A 44 15.27 4.18 1.61
N PRO A 45 16.37 4.55 2.29
CA PRO A 45 17.73 4.44 1.73
C PRO A 45 18.12 3.02 1.29
N ALA A 46 17.58 2.00 1.97
CA ALA A 46 17.83 0.59 1.68
C ALA A 46 16.91 0.01 0.57
N GLY A 47 16.11 0.86 -0.08
CA GLY A 47 15.10 0.46 -1.05
C GLY A 47 13.73 0.21 -0.42
N GLY A 48 12.67 0.45 -1.20
CA GLY A 48 11.29 0.40 -0.73
C GLY A 48 10.78 1.72 -0.17
N VAL A 49 9.67 1.65 0.55
CA VAL A 49 8.94 2.82 1.05
C VAL A 49 8.57 2.67 2.53
N ARG A 50 8.61 3.77 3.27
CA ARG A 50 7.92 3.90 4.56
C ARG A 50 6.61 4.62 4.32
N ALA A 51 5.54 4.10 4.91
CA ALA A 51 4.21 4.69 4.83
C ALA A 51 3.73 5.06 6.23
N GLU A 52 3.31 6.31 6.39
CA GLU A 52 2.85 6.86 7.65
C GLU A 52 1.47 7.49 7.50
N LEU A 53 0.66 7.36 8.54
CA LEU A 53 -0.69 7.89 8.55
C LEU A 53 -0.70 9.28 9.20
N THR A 54 -1.23 10.25 8.48
CA THR A 54 -1.38 11.64 8.91
C THR A 54 -2.85 12.05 8.82
N GLN A 55 -3.19 13.24 9.31
CA GLN A 55 -4.53 13.82 9.16
C GLN A 55 -4.50 15.02 8.22
N ALA A 56 -5.58 15.18 7.47
CA ALA A 56 -5.82 16.37 6.66
C ALA A 56 -5.86 17.63 7.54
N ALA A 57 -5.30 18.72 7.02
CA ALA A 57 -5.20 19.99 7.74
C ALA A 57 -6.58 20.61 8.04
N ALA A 58 -7.54 20.43 7.14
CA ALA A 58 -8.91 20.92 7.29
C ALA A 58 -9.91 19.75 7.38
N PRO A 59 -11.02 19.93 8.11
CA PRO A 59 -12.14 18.99 8.05
C PRO A 59 -12.78 19.02 6.67
N GLY A 60 -13.31 17.87 6.24
CA GLY A 60 -13.98 17.75 4.95
C GLY A 60 -13.88 16.34 4.37
N GLU A 61 -14.93 15.94 3.66
CA GLU A 61 -14.97 14.70 2.88
C GLU A 61 -14.38 14.90 1.47
N ALA A 62 -13.82 13.85 0.89
CA ALA A 62 -13.64 13.78 -0.56
C ALA A 62 -13.83 12.34 -1.03
N LEU A 63 -15.10 11.91 -1.02
CA LEU A 63 -15.49 10.54 -1.36
C LEU A 63 -14.94 10.07 -2.71
N ALA A 64 -14.98 10.93 -3.74
CA ALA A 64 -14.45 10.59 -5.06
C ALA A 64 -12.94 10.29 -5.01
N GLU A 65 -12.18 11.07 -4.24
CA GLU A 65 -10.75 10.85 -4.05
C GLU A 65 -10.49 9.55 -3.27
N ASP A 66 -11.25 9.30 -2.20
CA ASP A 66 -11.10 8.07 -1.41
C ASP A 66 -11.43 6.81 -2.22
N ILE A 67 -12.45 6.84 -3.08
CA ILE A 67 -12.76 5.71 -3.99
C ILE A 67 -11.61 5.47 -4.97
N VAL A 68 -11.09 6.53 -5.58
CA VAL A 68 -9.94 6.44 -6.50
C VAL A 68 -8.71 5.90 -5.78
N ASN A 69 -8.47 6.34 -4.55
CA ASN A 69 -7.38 5.87 -3.70
C ASN A 69 -7.53 4.37 -3.38
N GLN A 70 -8.74 3.86 -3.11
CA GLN A 70 -8.97 2.42 -2.94
C GLN A 70 -8.63 1.62 -4.20
N MET A 71 -9.02 2.11 -5.38
CA MET A 71 -8.70 1.45 -6.66
C MET A 71 -7.20 1.41 -6.93
N GLN A 72 -6.51 2.53 -6.67
CA GLN A 72 -5.05 2.60 -6.79
C GLN A 72 -4.38 1.66 -5.79
N ALA A 73 -4.81 1.67 -4.53
CA ALA A 73 -4.28 0.79 -3.48
C ALA A 73 -4.45 -0.70 -3.84
N SER A 74 -5.61 -1.11 -4.34
CA SER A 74 -5.84 -2.49 -4.80
C SER A 74 -4.90 -2.89 -5.94
N THR A 75 -4.68 -1.98 -6.88
CA THR A 75 -3.78 -2.19 -8.02
C THR A 75 -2.32 -2.31 -7.57
N LEU A 76 -1.86 -1.41 -6.71
CA LEU A 76 -0.51 -1.44 -6.13
C LEU A 76 -0.27 -2.69 -5.28
N TYR A 77 -1.27 -3.11 -4.52
CA TYR A 77 -1.18 -4.34 -3.74
C TYR A 77 -0.98 -5.56 -4.65
N ARG A 78 -1.79 -5.68 -5.70
CA ARG A 78 -1.66 -6.78 -6.68
C ARG A 78 -0.33 -6.77 -7.41
N ALA A 79 0.16 -5.58 -7.80
CA ALA A 79 1.44 -5.42 -8.47
C ALA A 79 2.60 -5.93 -7.59
N ASN A 80 2.68 -5.48 -6.33
CA ASN A 80 3.73 -5.91 -5.41
C ASN A 80 3.62 -7.41 -5.06
N LEU A 81 2.39 -7.93 -4.90
CA LEU A 81 2.18 -9.36 -4.68
C LEU A 81 2.68 -10.20 -5.85
N GLN A 82 2.50 -9.74 -7.09
CA GLN A 82 2.98 -10.45 -8.27
C GLN A 82 4.52 -10.53 -8.28
N THR A 83 5.22 -9.47 -7.88
CA THR A 83 6.69 -9.49 -7.75
C THR A 83 7.15 -10.56 -6.77
N LEU A 84 6.51 -10.67 -5.60
CA LEU A 84 6.85 -11.71 -4.62
C LEU A 84 6.55 -13.12 -5.12
N ARG A 85 5.47 -13.30 -5.89
CA ARG A 85 5.13 -14.59 -6.51
C ARG A 85 6.20 -15.01 -7.51
N VAL A 86 6.64 -14.10 -8.37
CA VAL A 86 7.69 -14.38 -9.34
C VAL A 86 9.02 -14.71 -8.64
N GLU A 87 9.38 -13.97 -7.58
CA GLU A 87 10.56 -14.30 -6.77
C GLU A 87 10.49 -15.72 -6.18
N ARG A 88 9.33 -16.11 -5.64
CA ARG A 88 9.10 -17.46 -5.13
C ARG A 88 9.17 -18.52 -6.23
N ASP A 89 8.55 -18.28 -7.37
CA ASP A 89 8.49 -19.25 -8.46
C ASP A 89 9.89 -19.49 -9.07
N MET A 90 10.71 -18.42 -9.18
CA MET A 90 12.11 -18.55 -9.56
C MET A 90 12.89 -19.39 -8.56
N LEU A 91 12.73 -19.16 -7.25
CA LEU A 91 13.36 -19.98 -6.22
C LEU A 91 12.96 -21.45 -6.32
N GLY A 92 11.67 -21.74 -6.54
CA GLY A 92 11.18 -23.12 -6.75
C GLY A 92 11.85 -23.79 -7.96
N SER A 93 11.90 -23.09 -9.10
CA SER A 93 12.53 -23.63 -10.31
C SER A 93 14.03 -23.93 -10.14
N LEU A 94 14.75 -23.14 -9.34
CA LEU A 94 16.16 -23.39 -9.03
C LEU A 94 16.34 -24.63 -8.15
N LEU A 95 15.42 -24.86 -7.21
CA LEU A 95 15.43 -26.05 -6.36
C LEU A 95 15.13 -27.32 -7.18
N ASP A 96 14.17 -27.26 -8.09
CA ASP A 96 13.80 -28.39 -8.95
C ASP A 96 14.94 -28.82 -9.88
N VAL A 97 15.78 -27.88 -10.35
CA VAL A 97 16.95 -28.18 -11.19
C VAL A 97 18.11 -28.81 -10.41
N GLN A 98 18.17 -28.61 -9.09
CA GLN A 98 19.24 -29.13 -8.23
C GLN A 98 18.92 -30.49 -7.59
N ALA A 99 17.67 -30.96 -7.70
CA ALA A 99 17.19 -32.25 -7.21
C ALA A 99 17.45 -33.38 -8.21
#